data_AF-A0A1A6XZH2-F1
#
_entry.id   AF-A0A1A6XZH2-F1
#
_cell.length_a   1.000
_cell.length_b   1.000
_cell.length_c   1.000
_cell.angle_alpha   90.00
_cell.angle_beta   90.00
_cell.angle_gamma   90.00
#
_symmetry.space_group_name_H-M   'P 1'
#
loop_
_entity.id
_entity.type
_entity.pdbx_description
1 polymer ?
#
loop_
_entity_poly.entity_id
_entity_poly.type
_entity_poly.pdbx_seq_one_letter_code
_entity_poly.pdbx_strand_id
1 'polypeptide(L)'
;MSSTTAPIERPRISACIIAFNEAGRIGDCLASLAFCDEIIVVDSYSTDATAAIAEAAGARVLQRAFEGFRSQKAFCVEQASHDWVLCLDADERIGPELRTSIEQARDGGFAGHAGYRFARLSEYFGKFLRHGNAYPDRVMRLFDRRRGGWRGKREIHEAASVDGVVGTLRGDLIHYPYRSLQQQLAKTEKYARMMAEHEFARGKRATLGKLVLAPAWRFWRGFLFRGGFRDGWHGLVYAYVRANYVRQKTIMLWMLGNGQAVADPPTP
;
A
#
# COMPACT_ATOMS: atom_id res chain seq x y z
N MET A 1 10.30 -12.55 -49.55
CA MET A 1 10.36 -12.89 -48.12
C MET A 1 9.48 -11.90 -47.38
N SER A 2 8.20 -12.23 -47.19
CA SER A 2 7.26 -11.37 -46.48
C SER A 2 7.36 -11.71 -44.99
N SER A 3 8.07 -10.88 -44.23
CA SER A 3 8.10 -10.97 -42.77
C SER A 3 6.78 -10.44 -42.22
N THR A 4 5.79 -11.31 -42.10
CA THR A 4 4.57 -11.02 -41.34
C THR A 4 4.94 -10.96 -39.87
N THR A 5 5.25 -9.77 -39.36
CA THR A 5 5.30 -9.51 -37.92
C THR A 5 3.91 -9.78 -37.38
N ALA A 6 3.75 -10.85 -36.59
CA ALA A 6 2.52 -11.10 -35.86
C ALA A 6 2.14 -9.82 -35.08
N PRO A 7 0.87 -9.39 -35.08
CA PRO A 7 0.46 -8.25 -34.29
C PRO A 7 0.83 -8.53 -32.83
N ILE A 8 1.57 -7.62 -32.21
CA ILE A 8 1.93 -7.73 -30.79
C ILE A 8 0.61 -7.74 -30.04
N GLU A 9 0.24 -8.89 -29.49
CA GLU A 9 -0.99 -9.02 -28.72
C GLU A 9 -0.91 -8.06 -27.53
N ARG A 10 -1.92 -7.21 -27.40
CA ARG A 10 -2.02 -6.25 -26.29
C ARG A 10 -1.99 -7.03 -24.97
N PRO A 11 -1.00 -6.81 -24.09
CA PRO A 11 -0.93 -7.52 -22.82
C PRO A 11 -2.20 -7.29 -21.99
N ARG A 12 -2.79 -8.35 -21.46
CA ARG A 12 -3.96 -8.27 -20.58
C ARG A 12 -3.56 -8.07 -19.13
N ILE A 13 -4.41 -7.37 -18.38
CA ILE A 13 -4.18 -7.03 -16.97
C ILE A 13 -5.26 -7.67 -16.09
N SER A 14 -4.84 -8.43 -15.09
CA SER A 14 -5.71 -8.85 -13.98
C SER A 14 -5.59 -7.87 -12.81
N ALA A 15 -6.68 -7.21 -12.45
CA ALA A 15 -6.75 -6.43 -11.23
C ALA A 15 -6.94 -7.34 -10.01
N CYS A 16 -6.12 -7.16 -8.98
CA CYS A 16 -6.08 -8.00 -7.79
C CYS A 16 -6.37 -7.13 -6.55
N ILE A 17 -7.51 -7.33 -5.90
CA ILE A 17 -7.94 -6.56 -4.73
C ILE A 17 -8.09 -7.50 -3.54
N ILE A 18 -7.70 -7.03 -2.36
CA ILE A 18 -8.04 -7.66 -1.08
C ILE A 18 -9.01 -6.74 -0.32
N ALA A 19 -10.00 -7.32 0.35
CA ALA A 19 -11.03 -6.54 1.02
C ALA A 19 -11.46 -7.16 2.36
N PHE A 20 -11.89 -6.30 3.28
CA PHE A 20 -12.57 -6.66 4.53
C PHE A 20 -13.35 -5.45 5.06
N ASN A 21 -14.68 -5.51 5.04
CA ASN A 21 -15.59 -4.45 5.51
C ASN A 21 -15.33 -3.08 4.84
N GLU A 22 -15.32 -3.08 3.51
CA GLU A 22 -15.06 -1.93 2.64
C GLU A 22 -16.25 -1.60 1.72
N ALA A 23 -17.49 -1.89 2.14
CA ALA A 23 -18.69 -1.63 1.33
C ALA A 23 -18.80 -0.16 0.88
N GLY A 24 -18.35 0.78 1.72
CA GLY A 24 -18.34 2.21 1.41
C GLY A 24 -17.22 2.67 0.46
N ARG A 25 -16.31 1.79 0.02
CA ARG A 25 -15.13 2.17 -0.79
C ARG A 25 -14.90 1.27 -2.00
N ILE A 26 -15.21 -0.02 -1.88
CA ILE A 26 -14.92 -1.07 -2.87
C ILE A 26 -15.51 -0.73 -4.24
N GLY A 27 -16.74 -0.22 -4.31
CA GLY A 27 -17.41 0.08 -5.58
C GLY A 27 -16.61 1.06 -6.47
N ASP A 28 -16.12 2.14 -5.88
CA ASP A 28 -15.33 3.12 -6.62
C ASP A 28 -13.90 2.64 -6.93
N CYS A 29 -13.32 1.78 -6.08
CA CYS A 29 -12.06 1.10 -6.38
C CYS A 29 -12.20 0.29 -7.67
N LEU A 30 -13.24 -0.55 -7.74
CA LEU A 30 -13.54 -1.39 -8.90
C LEU A 30 -13.89 -0.56 -10.14
N ALA A 31 -14.66 0.52 -9.99
CA ALA A 31 -14.97 1.44 -11.10
C ALA A 31 -13.69 2.05 -11.70
N SER A 32 -12.69 2.39 -10.86
CA SER A 32 -11.40 2.91 -11.35
C SER A 32 -10.56 1.87 -12.12
N LEU A 33 -10.91 0.58 -12.00
CA LEU A 33 -10.22 -0.56 -12.60
C LEU A 33 -10.94 -1.12 -13.84
N ALA A 34 -12.03 -0.50 -14.30
CA ALA A 34 -12.83 -0.95 -15.44
C ALA A 34 -12.08 -1.08 -16.79
N PHE A 35 -10.82 -0.65 -16.85
CA PHE A 35 -9.94 -0.83 -18.01
C PHE A 35 -9.11 -2.13 -17.99
N CYS A 36 -9.15 -2.87 -16.87
CA CYS A 36 -8.52 -4.18 -16.72
C CYS A 36 -9.39 -5.27 -17.36
N ASP A 37 -8.74 -6.35 -17.80
CA ASP A 37 -9.38 -7.45 -18.53
C ASP A 37 -10.05 -8.47 -17.59
N GLU A 38 -9.58 -8.50 -16.33
CA GLU A 38 -10.12 -9.33 -15.25
C GLU A 38 -10.05 -8.52 -13.94
N ILE A 39 -11.04 -8.69 -13.07
CA ILE A 39 -11.00 -8.16 -11.70
C ILE A 39 -11.27 -9.29 -10.71
N ILE A 40 -10.35 -9.48 -9.77
CA ILE A 40 -10.42 -10.48 -8.70
C ILE A 40 -10.45 -9.75 -7.36
N VAL A 41 -11.41 -10.11 -6.52
CA VAL A 41 -11.49 -9.63 -5.14
C VAL A 41 -11.37 -10.82 -4.21
N VAL A 42 -10.37 -10.80 -3.33
CA VAL A 42 -10.27 -11.74 -2.22
C VAL A 42 -10.86 -11.07 -0.98
N ASP A 43 -12.07 -11.48 -0.63
CA ASP A 43 -12.78 -11.03 0.56
C ASP A 43 -12.37 -11.86 1.77
N SER A 44 -12.14 -11.18 2.89
CA SER A 44 -11.73 -11.82 4.15
C SER A 44 -12.92 -12.11 5.06
N TYR A 45 -14.00 -12.64 4.49
CA TYR A 45 -15.30 -12.83 5.15
C TYR A 45 -15.87 -11.53 5.71
N SER A 46 -16.06 -10.54 4.84
CA SER A 46 -16.74 -9.30 5.22
C SER A 46 -18.14 -9.59 5.78
N THR A 47 -18.52 -8.81 6.79
CA THR A 47 -19.86 -8.88 7.40
C THR A 47 -20.80 -7.78 6.88
N ASP A 48 -20.29 -6.88 6.06
CA ASP A 48 -21.07 -5.86 5.35
C ASP A 48 -21.31 -6.25 3.89
N ALA A 49 -21.81 -5.32 3.08
CA ALA A 49 -22.13 -5.56 1.67
C ALA A 49 -20.91 -5.62 0.73
N THR A 50 -19.67 -5.70 1.23
CA THR A 50 -18.44 -5.64 0.41
C THR A 50 -18.44 -6.67 -0.72
N ALA A 51 -18.69 -7.94 -0.40
CA ALA A 51 -18.68 -9.02 -1.39
C ALA A 51 -19.78 -8.83 -2.44
N ALA A 52 -21.01 -8.53 -2.01
CA ALA A 52 -22.14 -8.31 -2.91
C ALA A 52 -21.93 -7.13 -3.87
N ILE A 53 -21.33 -6.02 -3.39
CA ILE A 53 -20.99 -4.87 -4.24
C ILE A 53 -19.93 -5.26 -5.26
N ALA A 54 -18.93 -6.06 -4.87
CA ALA A 54 -17.88 -6.51 -5.78
C ALA A 54 -18.41 -7.45 -6.87
N GLU A 55 -19.28 -8.39 -6.52
CA GLU A 55 -19.95 -9.29 -7.48
C GLU A 55 -20.83 -8.50 -8.46
N ALA A 56 -21.62 -7.55 -7.96
CA ALA A 56 -22.48 -6.70 -8.79
C ALA A 56 -21.67 -5.80 -9.76
N ALA A 57 -20.43 -5.47 -9.41
CA ALA A 57 -19.50 -4.74 -10.27
C ALA A 57 -18.76 -5.67 -11.29
N GLY A 58 -19.10 -6.95 -11.34
CA GLY A 58 -18.52 -7.93 -12.28
C GLY A 58 -17.18 -8.51 -11.85
N ALA A 59 -16.75 -8.32 -10.59
CA ALA A 59 -15.54 -8.93 -10.08
C ALA A 59 -15.75 -10.41 -9.74
N ARG A 60 -14.73 -11.23 -9.96
CA ARG A 60 -14.68 -12.59 -9.41
C ARG A 60 -14.31 -12.51 -7.93
N VAL A 61 -15.27 -12.78 -7.05
CA VAL A 61 -15.07 -12.75 -5.61
C VAL A 61 -14.67 -14.13 -5.08
N LEU A 62 -13.63 -14.15 -4.26
CA LEU A 62 -13.12 -15.35 -3.58
C LEU A 62 -13.08 -15.08 -2.07
N GLN A 63 -13.46 -16.07 -1.28
CA GLN A 63 -13.42 -15.98 0.17
C GLN A 63 -12.15 -16.65 0.71
N ARG A 64 -11.42 -15.95 1.60
CA ARG A 64 -10.25 -16.52 2.29
C ARG A 64 -10.02 -15.84 3.63
N ALA A 65 -9.77 -16.63 4.67
CA ALA A 65 -9.48 -16.11 6.01
C ALA A 65 -8.24 -15.20 5.98
N PHE A 66 -8.27 -14.10 6.73
CA PHE A 66 -7.16 -13.16 6.77
C PHE A 66 -5.98 -13.73 7.58
N GLU A 67 -4.98 -14.25 6.86
CA GLU A 67 -3.72 -14.71 7.46
C GLU A 67 -2.65 -13.61 7.50
N GLY A 68 -2.86 -12.52 6.77
CA GLY A 68 -1.89 -11.46 6.56
C GLY A 68 -2.14 -10.70 5.26
N PHE A 69 -1.68 -9.44 5.17
CA PHE A 69 -1.86 -8.68 3.93
C PHE A 69 -0.98 -9.28 2.82
N ARG A 70 0.21 -9.82 3.15
CA ARG A 70 1.16 -10.36 2.18
C ARG A 70 0.59 -11.64 1.60
N SER A 71 0.17 -12.54 2.48
CA SER A 71 -0.39 -13.83 2.09
C SER A 71 -1.68 -13.65 1.30
N GLN A 72 -2.53 -12.67 1.65
CA GLN A 72 -3.73 -12.35 0.88
C GLN A 72 -3.42 -11.78 -0.51
N LYS A 73 -2.47 -10.84 -0.62
CA LYS A 73 -2.06 -10.28 -1.92
C LYS A 73 -1.42 -11.33 -2.82
N ALA A 74 -0.55 -12.18 -2.25
CA ALA A 74 0.06 -13.29 -2.97
C ALA A 74 -0.99 -14.26 -3.52
N PHE A 75 -1.93 -14.69 -2.68
CA PHE A 75 -3.03 -15.55 -3.12
C PHE A 75 -3.86 -14.89 -4.21
N CYS A 76 -4.27 -13.62 -4.06
CA CYS A 76 -5.02 -12.91 -5.10
C CYS A 76 -4.31 -12.93 -6.47
N VAL A 77 -2.98 -12.72 -6.48
CA VAL A 77 -2.15 -12.79 -7.69
C VAL A 77 -2.04 -14.21 -8.26
N GLU A 78 -1.99 -15.24 -7.42
CA GLU A 78 -1.99 -16.64 -7.86
C GLU A 78 -3.29 -16.98 -8.61
N GLN A 79 -4.40 -16.37 -8.21
CA GLN A 79 -5.69 -16.54 -8.86
C GLN A 79 -5.81 -15.80 -10.20
N ALA A 80 -4.89 -14.88 -10.52
CA ALA A 80 -4.91 -14.11 -11.77
C ALA A 80 -4.84 -15.00 -13.01
N SER A 81 -5.70 -14.73 -13.99
CA SER A 81 -5.71 -15.38 -15.30
C SER A 81 -4.66 -14.80 -16.25
N HIS A 82 -4.14 -13.60 -15.97
CA HIS A 82 -3.14 -12.91 -16.78
C HIS A 82 -1.82 -12.71 -16.03
N ASP A 83 -0.74 -12.57 -16.80
CA ASP A 83 0.60 -12.42 -16.23
C ASP A 83 0.86 -11.04 -15.65
N TRP A 84 0.29 -10.00 -16.26
CA TRP A 84 0.36 -8.64 -15.72
C TRP A 84 -0.74 -8.44 -14.70
N VAL A 85 -0.33 -8.13 -13.47
CA VAL A 85 -1.25 -7.90 -12.35
C VAL A 85 -1.18 -6.47 -11.86
N LEU A 86 -2.33 -5.87 -11.59
CA LEU A 86 -2.48 -4.56 -10.97
C LEU A 86 -3.13 -4.73 -9.60
N CYS A 87 -2.36 -4.57 -8.54
CA CYS A 87 -2.85 -4.88 -7.20
C CYS A 87 -3.17 -3.60 -6.41
N LEU A 88 -4.41 -3.46 -5.97
CA LEU A 88 -4.85 -2.32 -5.17
C LEU A 88 -5.43 -2.77 -3.82
N ASP A 89 -5.36 -1.89 -2.84
CA ASP A 89 -6.19 -1.98 -1.64
C ASP A 89 -7.59 -1.38 -1.93
N ALA A 90 -8.64 -1.87 -1.27
CA ALA A 90 -10.03 -1.46 -1.55
C ALA A 90 -10.33 0.03 -1.26
N ASP A 91 -9.41 0.75 -0.60
CA ASP A 91 -9.44 2.19 -0.36
C ASP A 91 -8.53 2.99 -1.31
N GLU A 92 -7.98 2.35 -2.35
CA GLU A 92 -7.17 2.94 -3.41
C GLU A 92 -7.94 3.02 -4.74
N ARG A 93 -7.62 4.01 -5.59
CA ARG A 93 -8.25 4.22 -6.91
C ARG A 93 -7.23 4.71 -7.92
N ILE A 94 -7.31 4.23 -9.16
CA ILE A 94 -6.49 4.74 -10.25
C ILE A 94 -6.99 6.12 -10.68
N GLY A 95 -6.15 7.16 -10.53
CA GLY A 95 -6.45 8.49 -11.04
C GLY A 95 -6.44 8.55 -12.57
N PRO A 96 -7.13 9.51 -13.21
CA PRO A 96 -7.25 9.56 -14.67
C PRO A 96 -5.90 9.62 -15.41
N GLU A 97 -4.95 10.43 -14.96
CA GLU A 97 -3.60 10.51 -15.56
C GLU A 97 -2.83 9.19 -15.41
N LEU A 98 -3.01 8.52 -14.28
CA LEU A 98 -2.37 7.22 -14.03
C LEU A 98 -2.96 6.15 -14.93
N ARG A 99 -4.29 6.13 -15.11
CA ARG A 99 -4.97 5.24 -16.05
C ARG A 99 -4.41 5.41 -17.45
N THR A 100 -4.37 6.65 -17.96
CA THR A 100 -3.80 6.95 -19.28
C THR A 100 -2.36 6.46 -19.40
N SER A 101 -1.55 6.67 -18.37
CA SER A 101 -0.15 6.21 -18.35
C SER A 101 -0.03 4.68 -18.35
N ILE A 102 -0.92 3.96 -17.65
CA ILE A 102 -0.96 2.49 -17.64
C ILE A 102 -1.40 1.96 -19.00
N GLU A 103 -2.47 2.53 -19.58
CA GLU A 103 -2.99 2.12 -20.89
C GLU A 103 -1.93 2.34 -21.98
N GLN A 104 -1.23 3.48 -21.98
CA GLN A 104 -0.10 3.73 -22.89
C GLN A 104 1.05 2.74 -22.71
N ALA A 105 1.40 2.42 -21.46
CA ALA A 105 2.44 1.43 -21.18
C ALA A 105 2.03 0.02 -21.66
N ARG A 106 0.75 -0.35 -21.47
CA ARG A 106 0.16 -1.59 -21.97
C ARG A 106 0.20 -1.65 -23.49
N ASP A 107 -0.23 -0.58 -24.16
CA ASP A 107 -0.30 -0.52 -25.61
C ASP A 107 1.10 -0.57 -26.26
N GLY A 108 2.14 -0.12 -25.54
CA GLY A 108 3.55 -0.32 -25.89
C GLY A 108 4.13 -1.70 -25.51
N GLY A 109 3.30 -2.67 -25.13
CA GLY A 109 3.72 -4.02 -24.75
C GLY A 109 4.52 -4.09 -23.46
N PHE A 110 4.43 -3.07 -22.60
CA PHE A 110 5.25 -2.87 -21.41
C PHE A 110 6.78 -2.83 -21.66
N ALA A 111 7.21 -2.65 -22.91
CA ALA A 111 8.55 -2.24 -23.37
C ALA A 111 9.73 -2.68 -22.47
N GLY A 112 9.87 -3.97 -22.19
CA GLY A 112 11.02 -4.54 -21.44
C GLY A 112 11.01 -4.33 -19.91
N HIS A 113 9.96 -3.73 -19.35
CA HIS A 113 9.81 -3.56 -17.91
C HIS A 113 9.24 -4.83 -17.26
N ALA A 114 9.69 -5.12 -16.03
CA ALA A 114 9.13 -6.18 -15.19
C ALA A 114 8.04 -5.68 -14.24
N GLY A 115 7.96 -4.35 -14.06
CA GLY A 115 6.93 -3.71 -13.25
C GLY A 115 6.99 -2.20 -13.31
N TYR A 116 5.98 -1.57 -12.74
CA TYR A 116 5.80 -0.13 -12.69
C TYR A 116 5.42 0.32 -11.28
N ARG A 117 6.05 1.41 -10.86
CA ARG A 117 5.68 2.16 -9.67
C ARG A 117 5.09 3.50 -10.05
N PHE A 118 4.25 4.04 -9.17
CA PHE A 118 3.63 5.35 -9.33
C PHE A 118 3.42 6.00 -7.96
N ALA A 119 3.18 7.30 -7.96
CA ALA A 119 2.98 8.05 -6.72
C ALA A 119 1.61 7.71 -6.14
N ARG A 120 1.56 7.49 -4.82
CA ARG A 120 0.33 7.36 -4.06
C ARG A 120 0.01 8.70 -3.42
N LEU A 121 -1.13 9.29 -3.79
CA LEU A 121 -1.63 10.55 -3.27
C LEU A 121 -2.67 10.25 -2.19
N SER A 122 -2.29 10.47 -0.93
CA SER A 122 -3.17 10.17 0.20
C SER A 122 -4.00 11.37 0.60
N GLU A 123 -5.30 11.14 0.73
CA GLU A 123 -6.26 12.03 1.36
C GLU A 123 -5.98 12.06 2.88
N TYR A 124 -6.05 13.25 3.46
CA TYR A 124 -5.92 13.47 4.89
C TYR A 124 -6.94 14.51 5.35
N PHE A 125 -8.11 14.07 5.84
CA PHE A 125 -9.15 14.91 6.47
C PHE A 125 -9.65 16.09 5.61
N GLY A 126 -10.11 15.79 4.39
CA GLY A 126 -10.61 16.73 3.40
C GLY A 126 -9.56 17.31 2.44
N LYS A 127 -8.29 16.88 2.50
CA LYS A 127 -7.22 17.43 1.65
C LYS A 127 -6.19 16.37 1.25
N PHE A 128 -5.83 16.36 -0.03
CA PHE A 128 -4.71 15.55 -0.51
C PHE A 128 -3.36 16.16 -0.13
N LEU A 129 -2.50 15.35 0.50
CA LEU A 129 -1.17 15.77 0.91
C LEU A 129 -0.19 15.68 -0.28
N ARG A 130 0.32 16.82 -0.73
CA ARG A 130 1.27 16.90 -1.87
C ARG A 130 2.70 17.19 -1.44
N HIS A 131 2.94 17.36 -0.14
CA HIS A 131 4.25 17.69 0.39
C HIS A 131 4.63 16.82 1.60
N GLY A 132 5.78 17.13 2.18
CA GLY A 132 6.28 16.51 3.39
C GLY A 132 6.68 15.05 3.21
N ASN A 133 6.47 14.25 4.25
CA ASN A 133 6.76 12.82 4.23
C ASN A 133 5.62 11.98 3.60
N ALA A 134 4.55 12.62 3.11
CA ALA A 134 3.39 11.94 2.54
C ALA A 134 3.52 11.72 1.03
N TYR A 135 4.22 12.62 0.32
CA TYR A 135 4.29 12.61 -1.14
C TYR A 135 5.69 13.01 -1.66
N PRO A 136 6.15 12.47 -2.81
CA PRO A 136 5.58 11.31 -3.50
C PRO A 136 5.91 10.01 -2.77
N ASP A 137 4.88 9.24 -2.40
CA ASP A 137 5.00 7.87 -1.87
C ASP A 137 4.92 6.88 -3.02
N ARG A 138 6.07 6.49 -3.58
CA ARG A 138 6.09 5.63 -4.77
C ARG A 138 5.93 4.16 -4.38
N VAL A 139 4.86 3.54 -4.88
CA VAL A 139 4.54 2.13 -4.65
C VAL A 139 4.52 1.36 -5.97
N MET A 140 5.05 0.14 -5.97
CA MET A 140 4.97 -0.76 -7.12
C MET A 140 3.71 -1.61 -6.98
N ARG A 141 2.77 -1.45 -7.93
CA ARG A 141 1.47 -2.14 -7.92
C ARG A 141 1.13 -2.83 -9.24
N LEU A 142 1.79 -2.46 -10.34
CA LEU A 142 1.62 -3.09 -11.65
C LEU A 142 2.88 -3.88 -11.99
N PHE A 143 2.80 -5.18 -12.23
CA PHE A 143 3.98 -5.98 -12.55
C PHE A 143 3.65 -7.32 -13.23
N ASP A 144 4.67 -7.92 -13.86
CA ASP A 144 4.60 -9.28 -14.41
C ASP A 144 4.85 -10.30 -13.29
N ARG A 145 3.81 -11.06 -12.93
CA ARG A 145 3.84 -12.04 -11.82
C ARG A 145 4.79 -13.21 -12.07
N ARG A 146 5.18 -13.49 -13.32
CA ARG A 146 6.20 -14.50 -13.63
C ARG A 146 7.59 -14.05 -13.23
N ARG A 147 7.79 -12.73 -13.13
CA ARG A 147 9.06 -12.09 -12.80
C ARG A 147 9.10 -11.56 -11.37
N GLY A 148 8.01 -11.65 -10.60
CA GLY A 148 7.95 -11.01 -9.30
C GLY A 148 6.67 -11.27 -8.53
N GLY A 149 6.52 -10.57 -7.42
CA GLY A 149 5.36 -10.69 -6.54
C GLY A 149 5.68 -10.22 -5.13
N TRP A 150 4.80 -10.58 -4.19
CA TRP A 150 5.00 -10.34 -2.76
C TRP A 150 6.06 -11.29 -2.19
N ARG A 151 7.33 -11.07 -2.54
CA ARG A 151 8.45 -11.90 -2.10
C ARG A 151 8.91 -11.45 -0.71
N GLY A 152 8.88 -12.36 0.25
CA GLY A 152 9.26 -12.08 1.64
C GLY A 152 8.67 -13.11 2.58
N LYS A 153 9.07 -13.11 3.85
CA LYS A 153 8.36 -13.85 4.92
C LYS A 153 7.62 -12.90 5.86
N ARG A 154 7.55 -11.61 5.53
CA ARG A 154 7.13 -10.53 6.42
C ARG A 154 5.81 -9.92 5.97
N GLU A 155 4.89 -9.79 6.91
CA GLU A 155 3.68 -8.95 6.79
C GLU A 155 4.01 -7.46 7.01
N ILE A 156 5.11 -7.18 7.71
CA ILE A 156 5.54 -5.82 8.00
C ILE A 156 6.45 -5.33 6.86
N HIS A 157 5.96 -4.33 6.11
CA HIS A 157 6.58 -3.79 4.88
C HIS A 157 6.42 -4.66 3.64
N GLU A 158 5.18 -5.02 3.34
CA GLU A 158 4.82 -5.66 2.07
C GLU A 158 5.05 -4.73 0.89
N ALA A 159 6.15 -4.97 0.20
CA ALA A 159 6.40 -4.45 -1.12
C ALA A 159 6.45 -5.64 -2.09
N ALA A 160 5.76 -5.50 -3.22
CA ALA A 160 6.06 -6.34 -4.37
C ALA A 160 7.50 -6.07 -4.83
N SER A 161 8.16 -7.09 -5.35
CA SER A 161 9.49 -7.00 -5.95
C SER A 161 9.54 -7.84 -7.23
N VAL A 162 10.29 -7.40 -8.23
CA VAL A 162 10.42 -8.05 -9.53
C VAL A 162 11.88 -8.19 -9.93
N ASP A 163 12.18 -9.24 -10.69
CA ASP A 163 13.46 -9.49 -11.34
C ASP A 163 13.46 -8.79 -12.72
N GLY A 164 13.91 -7.54 -12.74
CA GLY A 164 14.03 -6.74 -13.96
C GLY A 164 13.87 -5.24 -13.75
N VAL A 165 13.72 -4.52 -14.87
CA VAL A 165 13.62 -3.05 -14.87
C VAL A 165 12.26 -2.62 -14.35
N VAL A 166 12.25 -1.69 -13.38
CA VAL A 166 11.03 -1.08 -12.84
C VAL A 166 10.85 0.34 -13.39
N GLY A 167 9.78 0.54 -14.14
CA GLY A 167 9.40 1.83 -14.72
C GLY A 167 8.69 2.71 -13.69
N THR A 168 8.60 4.02 -13.96
CA THR A 168 7.78 4.94 -13.17
C THR A 168 6.75 5.60 -14.07
N LEU A 169 5.47 5.39 -13.77
CA LEU A 169 4.35 5.99 -14.52
C LEU A 169 3.95 7.33 -13.91
N ARG A 170 3.39 8.21 -14.76
CA ARG A 170 2.83 9.50 -14.34
C ARG A 170 1.41 9.32 -13.79
N GLY A 171 0.92 10.35 -13.11
CA GLY A 171 -0.36 10.30 -12.40
C GLY A 171 -0.29 9.65 -11.01
N ASP A 172 -1.41 9.75 -10.31
CA ASP A 172 -1.55 9.40 -8.90
C ASP A 172 -2.45 8.18 -8.69
N LEU A 173 -2.01 7.29 -7.79
CA LEU A 173 -2.88 6.35 -7.11
C LEU A 173 -3.54 7.08 -5.94
N ILE A 174 -4.83 7.37 -6.08
CA ILE A 174 -5.61 8.06 -5.07
C ILE A 174 -5.85 7.10 -3.91
N HIS A 175 -5.61 7.52 -2.68
CA HIS A 175 -5.69 6.65 -1.50
C HIS A 175 -6.43 7.34 -0.36
N TYR A 176 -7.37 6.62 0.26
CA TYR A 176 -8.19 7.10 1.38
C TYR A 176 -7.86 6.33 2.68
N PRO A 177 -6.63 6.47 3.22
CA PRO A 177 -6.09 5.59 4.25
C PRO A 177 -6.80 5.61 5.60
N TYR A 178 -7.55 6.68 5.90
CA TYR A 178 -8.08 6.94 7.23
C TYR A 178 -9.56 7.32 7.16
N ARG A 179 -10.35 6.76 8.08
CA ARG A 179 -11.75 7.14 8.33
C ARG A 179 -11.86 8.15 9.48
N SER A 180 -10.93 8.11 10.44
CA SER A 180 -10.86 9.03 11.57
C SER A 180 -9.44 9.12 12.15
N LEU A 181 -9.18 10.16 12.96
CA LEU A 181 -7.91 10.29 13.68
C LEU A 181 -7.71 9.15 14.69
N GLN A 182 -8.77 8.75 15.40
CA GLN A 182 -8.71 7.63 16.34
C GLN A 182 -8.27 6.34 15.64
N GLN A 183 -8.86 6.04 14.47
CA GLN A 183 -8.47 4.89 13.67
C GLN A 183 -7.00 4.99 13.23
N GLN A 184 -6.56 6.17 12.79
CA GLN A 184 -5.16 6.40 12.42
C GLN A 184 -4.20 6.14 13.60
N LEU A 185 -4.51 6.66 14.79
CA LEU A 185 -3.66 6.51 15.97
C LEU A 185 -3.57 5.06 16.42
N ALA A 186 -4.70 4.35 16.51
CA ALA A 186 -4.73 2.93 16.86
C ALA A 186 -3.93 2.07 15.87
N LYS A 187 -4.08 2.32 14.55
CA LYS A 187 -3.29 1.67 13.51
C LYS A 187 -1.80 1.95 13.72
N THR A 188 -1.45 3.22 13.93
CA THR A 188 -0.06 3.66 14.11
C THR A 188 0.63 3.01 15.30
N GLU A 189 -0.08 2.90 16.43
CA GLU A 189 0.41 2.26 17.65
C GLU A 189 0.68 0.77 17.44
N LYS A 190 -0.28 0.04 16.84
CA LYS A 190 -0.12 -1.38 16.49
C LYS A 190 1.13 -1.59 15.62
N TYR A 191 1.31 -0.77 14.59
CA TYR A 191 2.51 -0.84 13.73
C TYR A 191 3.79 -0.47 14.46
N ALA A 192 3.77 0.52 15.36
CA ALA A 192 4.93 0.92 16.15
C ALA A 192 5.41 -0.23 17.04
N ARG A 193 4.47 -0.93 17.70
CA ARG A 193 4.76 -2.11 18.51
C ARG A 193 5.36 -3.25 17.70
N MET A 194 4.68 -3.67 16.63
CA MET A 194 5.16 -4.75 15.75
C MET A 194 6.58 -4.46 15.23
N MET A 195 6.86 -3.20 14.88
CA MET A 195 8.19 -2.80 14.44
C MET A 195 9.23 -2.80 15.54
N ALA A 196 8.87 -2.39 16.76
CA ALA A 196 9.77 -2.42 17.91
C ALA A 196 10.16 -3.86 18.26
N GLU A 197 9.19 -4.77 18.36
CA GLU A 197 9.40 -6.20 18.61
C GLU A 197 10.28 -6.83 17.51
N HIS A 198 10.00 -6.51 16.25
CA HIS A 198 10.81 -6.99 15.12
C HIS A 198 12.25 -6.48 15.17
N GLU A 199 12.47 -5.19 15.44
CA GLU A 199 13.82 -4.63 15.56
C GLU A 199 14.56 -5.23 16.76
N PHE A 200 13.87 -5.43 17.89
CA PHE A 200 14.42 -6.03 19.09
C PHE A 200 14.87 -7.49 18.87
N ALA A 201 14.04 -8.30 18.21
CA ALA A 201 14.35 -9.68 17.85
C ALA A 201 15.58 -9.80 16.92
N ARG A 202 15.90 -8.74 16.17
CA ARG A 202 17.10 -8.64 15.34
C ARG A 202 18.33 -8.11 16.08
N GLY A 203 18.27 -8.04 17.41
CA GLY A 203 19.35 -7.53 18.26
C GLY A 203 19.51 -6.01 18.24
N LYS A 204 18.60 -5.25 17.61
CA LYS A 204 18.67 -3.79 17.69
C LYS A 204 18.27 -3.31 19.08
N ARG A 205 18.83 -2.18 19.49
CA ARG A 205 18.51 -1.47 20.72
C ARG A 205 18.32 0.02 20.43
N ALA A 206 17.53 0.68 21.27
CA ALA A 206 17.37 2.13 21.25
C ALA A 206 18.16 2.77 22.39
N THR A 207 18.54 4.04 22.23
CA THR A 207 19.17 4.84 23.27
C THR A 207 18.22 5.97 23.69
N LEU A 208 18.40 6.52 24.89
CA LEU A 208 17.60 7.66 25.38
C LEU A 208 17.76 8.89 24.47
N GLY A 209 18.96 9.15 23.95
CA GLY A 209 19.16 10.23 22.96
C GLY A 209 18.34 10.04 21.69
N LYS A 210 18.22 8.80 21.20
CA LYS A 210 17.41 8.46 20.02
C LYS A 210 15.91 8.66 20.27
N LEU A 211 15.45 8.50 21.51
CA LEU A 211 14.05 8.73 21.91
C LEU A 211 13.62 10.18 21.65
N VAL A 212 14.50 11.15 21.92
CA VAL A 212 14.21 12.58 21.72
C VAL A 212 14.53 13.04 20.29
N LEU A 213 15.71 12.69 19.78
CA LEU A 213 16.21 13.23 18.52
C LEU A 213 15.51 12.64 17.29
N ALA A 214 15.18 11.34 17.29
CA ALA A 214 14.61 10.70 16.10
C ALA A 214 13.19 11.21 15.77
N PRO A 215 12.25 11.37 16.74
CA PRO A 215 10.95 11.98 16.48
C PRO A 215 11.05 13.45 16.08
N ALA A 216 11.92 14.24 16.73
CA ALA A 216 12.13 15.65 16.40
C ALA A 216 12.64 15.80 14.96
N TRP A 217 13.66 15.03 14.58
CA TRP A 217 14.15 15.00 13.20
C TRP A 217 13.07 14.58 12.21
N ARG A 218 12.27 13.56 12.55
CA ARG A 218 11.15 13.09 11.69
C ARG A 218 10.14 14.20 11.42
N PHE A 219 9.82 14.99 12.44
CA PHE A 219 8.95 16.16 12.33
C PHE A 219 9.56 17.21 11.41
N TRP A 220 10.74 17.74 11.74
CA TRP A 220 11.37 18.83 10.98
C TRP A 220 11.66 18.46 9.53
N ARG A 221 12.11 17.23 9.29
CA ARG A 221 12.29 16.70 7.94
C ARG A 221 10.99 16.69 7.15
N GLY A 222 9.88 16.29 7.76
CA GLY A 222 8.59 16.26 7.09
C GLY A 222 7.96 17.63 6.90
N PHE A 223 7.88 18.39 7.98
CA PHE A 223 7.15 19.64 8.02
C PHE A 223 7.91 20.76 7.29
N LEU A 224 9.19 20.96 7.61
CA LEU A 224 9.98 22.06 7.07
C LEU A 224 10.76 21.65 5.81
N PHE A 225 11.71 20.71 5.94
CA PHE A 225 12.65 20.41 4.84
C PHE A 225 12.00 19.76 3.61
N ARG A 226 10.88 19.05 3.80
CA ARG A 226 10.08 18.49 2.70
C ARG A 226 8.83 19.31 2.39
N GLY A 227 8.71 20.53 2.95
CA GLY A 227 7.64 21.46 2.62
C GLY A 227 6.25 21.05 3.09
N GLY A 228 6.12 20.16 4.08
CA GLY A 228 4.81 19.76 4.64
C GLY A 228 3.96 20.94 5.12
N PHE A 229 4.57 22.06 5.54
CA PHE A 229 3.85 23.29 5.89
C PHE A 229 2.98 23.85 4.74
N ARG A 230 3.31 23.53 3.48
CA ARG A 230 2.54 23.93 2.29
C ARG A 230 1.18 23.26 2.21
N ASP A 231 1.01 22.14 2.90
CA ASP A 231 -0.29 21.48 3.04
C ASP A 231 -1.14 22.09 4.18
N GLY A 232 -0.66 23.13 4.86
CA GLY A 232 -1.38 23.83 5.93
C GLY A 232 -1.44 23.02 7.22
N TRP A 233 -2.57 23.11 7.94
CA TRP A 233 -2.76 22.37 9.19
C TRP A 233 -2.72 20.86 8.98
N HIS A 234 -3.17 20.36 7.83
CA HIS A 234 -3.12 18.94 7.47
C HIS A 234 -1.68 18.41 7.48
N GLY A 235 -0.75 19.17 6.89
CA GLY A 235 0.66 18.85 6.87
C GLY A 235 1.31 18.89 8.25
N LEU A 236 0.89 19.83 9.10
CA LEU A 236 1.33 19.93 10.50
C LEU A 236 0.90 18.70 11.31
N VAL A 237 -0.39 18.38 11.29
CA VAL A 237 -0.96 17.22 12.02
C VAL A 237 -0.33 15.93 11.52
N TYR A 238 -0.21 15.76 10.20
CA TYR A 238 0.44 14.59 9.62
C TYR A 238 1.91 14.46 10.08
N ALA A 239 2.68 15.56 10.10
CA ALA A 239 4.05 15.54 10.57
C ALA A 239 4.16 15.13 12.05
N TYR A 240 3.25 15.62 12.90
CA TYR A 240 3.18 15.24 14.31
C TYR A 240 2.81 13.77 14.52
N VAL A 241 1.78 13.27 13.83
CA VAL A 241 1.38 11.85 13.93
C VAL A 241 2.52 10.94 13.47
N ARG A 242 3.24 11.31 12.40
CA ARG A 242 4.40 10.54 11.91
C ARG A 242 5.61 10.63 12.85
N ALA A 243 5.79 11.75 13.55
CA ALA A 243 6.80 11.85 14.62
C ALA A 243 6.41 10.99 15.83
N ASN A 244 5.13 10.99 16.22
CA ASN A 244 4.61 10.15 17.30
C ASN A 244 4.82 8.65 17.02
N TYR A 245 4.62 8.19 15.79
CA TYR A 245 4.97 6.83 15.39
C TYR A 245 6.44 6.48 15.71
N VAL A 246 7.38 7.36 15.32
CA VAL A 246 8.81 7.14 15.59
C VAL A 246 9.09 7.16 17.08
N ARG A 247 8.41 8.03 17.83
CA ARG A 247 8.50 8.12 19.29
C ARG A 247 8.05 6.82 19.95
N GLN A 248 6.83 6.38 19.71
CA GLN A 248 6.25 5.15 20.26
C GLN A 248 7.15 3.94 19.94
N LYS A 249 7.54 3.76 18.67
CA LYS A 249 8.42 2.67 18.27
C LYS A 249 9.75 2.68 19.02
N THR A 250 10.35 3.86 19.18
CA THR A 250 11.66 4.00 19.85
C THR A 250 11.55 3.76 21.35
N ILE A 251 10.47 4.23 22.00
CA ILE A 251 10.16 3.94 23.41
C ILE A 251 10.00 2.44 23.61
N MET A 252 9.14 1.79 22.82
CA MET A 252 8.89 0.35 22.92
C MET A 252 10.17 -0.47 22.68
N LEU A 253 10.99 -0.10 21.70
CA LEU A 253 12.28 -0.75 21.46
C LEU A 253 13.26 -0.58 22.63
N TRP A 254 13.24 0.58 23.30
CA TRP A 254 14.04 0.83 24.49
C TRP A 254 13.52 0.00 25.68
N MET A 255 12.21 -0.03 25.91
CA MET A 255 11.58 -0.82 26.97
C MET A 255 11.91 -2.32 26.84
N LEU A 256 11.74 -2.90 25.64
CA LEU A 256 12.15 -4.28 25.35
C LEU A 256 13.65 -4.49 25.63
N GLY A 257 14.48 -3.52 25.23
CA GLY A 257 15.91 -3.45 25.52
C GLY A 257 16.27 -3.58 27.00
N ASN A 258 15.37 -3.14 27.89
CA ASN A 258 15.52 -3.11 29.34
C ASN A 258 14.61 -4.12 30.06
N GLY A 259 14.13 -5.15 29.34
CA GLY A 259 13.33 -6.24 29.92
C GLY A 259 11.91 -5.85 30.34
N GLN A 260 11.37 -4.73 29.84
CA GLN A 260 10.03 -4.28 30.15
C GLN A 260 9.03 -4.72 29.07
N ALA A 261 7.81 -5.10 29.49
CA ALA A 261 6.72 -5.44 28.58
C ALA A 261 6.19 -4.19 27.84
N VAL A 262 5.75 -4.38 26.59
CA VAL A 262 5.19 -3.32 25.72
C VAL A 262 3.80 -3.68 25.19
N ALA A 263 3.25 -4.80 25.65
CA ALA A 263 1.90 -5.26 25.41
C ALA A 263 1.38 -5.87 26.70
N ASP A 264 0.08 -5.76 26.93
CA ASP A 264 -0.57 -6.52 27.98
C ASP A 264 -0.38 -8.03 27.72
N PRO A 265 -0.22 -8.84 28.78
CA PRO A 265 -0.28 -10.28 28.63
C PRO A 265 -1.62 -10.68 27.99
N PRO A 266 -1.67 -11.75 27.18
CA PRO A 266 -2.94 -12.23 26.66
C PRO A 266 -3.90 -12.48 27.83
N THR A 267 -5.10 -11.91 27.74
CA THR A 267 -6.16 -12.19 28.70
C THR A 267 -6.48 -13.69 28.65
N PRO A 268 -6.51 -14.39 29.81
CA PRO A 268 -6.83 -15.81 29.86
C PRO A 268 -8.26 -16.12 29.38
#